data_AF-H8H0M5-F1
#
_entry.id   AF-H8H0M5-F1
#
_cell.length_a   1.000
_cell.length_b   1.000
_cell.length_c   1.000
_cell.angle_alpha   90.00
_cell.angle_beta   90.00
_cell.angle_gamma   90.00
#
_symmetry.space_group_name_H-M   'P 1'
#
loop_
_entity.id
_entity.type
_entity.pdbx_description
1 polymer ?
#
loop_
_entity_poly.entity_id
_entity_poly.type
_entity_poly.pdbx_seq_one_letter_code
_entity_poly.pdbx_strand_id
1 'polypeptide(L)'
;MCRTLTTLGALGPSRRVSRCTCGAYHVVWAHLHLSLHPDEFAELCRLFASPLSAGERRDVGLWHLHLQEGAAGLWYGPMCVSLPADDVRDLRALLLGVQVQPVAPRPLYALN
;
A
#
# COMPACT_ATOMS: atom_id res chain seq x y z
N MET A 1 8.94 18.76 1.50
CA MET A 1 9.35 17.87 0.39
C MET A 1 10.35 16.85 0.91
N CYS A 2 10.06 15.56 0.77
CA CYS A 2 10.97 14.47 1.08
C CYS A 2 12.23 14.58 0.20
N ARG A 3 13.42 14.72 0.79
CA ARG A 3 14.66 14.95 0.02
C ARG A 3 15.38 13.69 -0.41
N THR A 4 15.07 12.55 0.23
CA THR A 4 15.74 11.27 -0.04
C THR A 4 14.72 10.16 0.04
N LEU A 5 14.72 9.29 -0.97
CA LEU A 5 13.87 8.10 -1.06
C LEU A 5 14.78 6.88 -1.11
N THR A 6 14.56 5.95 -0.17
CA THR A 6 15.20 4.64 -0.17
C THR A 6 14.22 3.63 -0.75
N THR A 7 14.55 3.00 -1.87
CA THR A 7 13.73 1.93 -2.44
C THR A 7 13.72 0.72 -1.51
N LEU A 8 12.54 0.24 -1.14
CA LEU A 8 12.34 -0.95 -0.31
C LEU A 8 12.04 -2.19 -1.15
N GLY A 9 11.37 -2.01 -2.29
CA GLY A 9 11.11 -3.07 -3.26
C GLY A 9 10.74 -2.48 -4.60
N ALA A 10 11.07 -3.16 -5.69
CA ALA A 10 10.72 -2.72 -7.04
C ALA A 10 10.58 -3.90 -8.00
N LEU A 11 9.58 -3.82 -8.89
CA LEU A 11 9.45 -4.62 -10.11
C LEU A 11 9.82 -3.81 -11.35
N GLY A 12 10.01 -2.50 -11.21
CA GLY A 12 10.40 -1.57 -12.26
C GLY A 12 10.32 -0.12 -11.81
N PRO A 13 10.65 0.85 -12.69
CA PRO A 13 10.64 2.27 -12.33
C PRO A 13 9.25 2.80 -11.97
N SER A 14 8.19 2.23 -12.57
CA SER A 14 6.78 2.57 -12.33
C SER A 14 6.06 1.60 -11.38
N ARG A 15 6.77 0.63 -10.80
CA ARG A 15 6.21 -0.37 -9.87
C ARG A 15 7.18 -0.58 -8.72
N ARG A 16 7.10 0.29 -7.71
CA ARG A 16 8.05 0.30 -6.59
C ARG A 16 7.46 0.88 -5.32
N VAL A 17 8.02 0.44 -4.20
CA VAL A 17 7.79 1.03 -2.88
C VAL A 17 9.10 1.64 -2.40
N SER A 18 9.04 2.89 -1.96
CA SER A 18 10.18 3.60 -1.36
C SER A 18 9.79 4.20 -0.02
N ARG A 19 10.77 4.54 0.80
CA ARG A 19 10.55 5.24 2.07
C ARG A 19 11.33 6.55 2.09
N CYS A 20 10.67 7.63 2.48
CA CYS A 20 11.35 8.91 2.70
C CYS A 20 12.12 8.91 4.03
N THR A 21 13.08 9.82 4.16
CA THR A 21 13.69 10.15 5.47
C THR A 21 12.70 10.66 6.51
N CYS A 22 11.53 11.13 6.08
CA CYS A 22 10.42 11.52 6.94
C CYS A 22 9.59 10.35 7.51
N GLY A 23 9.89 9.12 7.09
CA GLY A 23 9.20 7.91 7.53
C GLY A 23 8.04 7.45 6.63
N ALA A 24 7.43 8.34 5.83
CA ALA A 24 6.36 8.02 4.88
C ALA A 24 6.81 7.05 3.77
N TYR A 25 5.85 6.24 3.32
CA TYR A 25 6.02 5.26 2.24
C TYR A 25 5.46 5.81 0.94
N HIS A 26 6.25 5.72 -0.12
CA HIS A 26 5.87 6.12 -1.46
C HIS A 26 5.61 4.87 -2.30
N VAL A 27 4.35 4.63 -2.64
CA VAL A 27 3.94 3.52 -3.49
C VAL A 27 3.69 4.07 -4.89
N VAL A 28 4.48 3.62 -5.85
CA VAL A 28 4.34 3.94 -7.26
C VAL A 28 3.88 2.69 -7.98
N TRP A 29 2.70 2.77 -8.60
CA TRP A 29 2.11 1.67 -9.36
C TRP A 29 1.46 2.18 -10.65
N ALA A 30 2.15 2.02 -11.77
CA ALA A 30 1.80 2.62 -13.06
C ALA A 30 1.58 4.14 -12.95
N HIS A 31 0.32 4.60 -13.02
CA HIS A 31 -0.06 6.02 -12.89
C HIS A 31 -0.46 6.42 -11.46
N LEU A 32 -0.54 5.45 -10.54
CA LEU A 32 -0.86 5.68 -9.15
C LEU A 32 0.40 6.05 -8.37
N HIS A 33 0.39 7.23 -7.76
CA HIS A 33 1.47 7.71 -6.89
C HIS A 33 0.89 8.06 -5.54
N LEU A 34 1.18 7.23 -4.54
CA LEU A 34 0.69 7.42 -3.18
C LEU A 34 1.84 7.78 -2.26
N SER A 35 1.60 8.74 -1.38
CA SER A 35 2.47 9.07 -0.26
C SER A 35 1.71 8.76 1.01
N LEU A 36 2.05 7.64 1.65
CA LEU A 36 1.31 7.04 2.75
C LEU A 36 2.04 7.23 4.07
N HIS A 37 1.30 7.56 5.12
CA HIS A 37 1.79 7.41 6.48
C HIS A 37 2.11 5.94 6.76
N PRO A 38 3.07 5.63 7.65
CA PRO A 38 3.39 4.25 8.00
C PRO A 38 2.18 3.38 8.40
N ASP A 39 1.19 3.95 9.11
CA ASP A 39 -0.02 3.21 9.49
C ASP A 39 -0.90 2.87 8.27
N GLU A 40 -1.09 3.83 7.36
CA GLU A 40 -1.83 3.63 6.10
C GLU A 40 -1.13 2.59 5.20
N PHE A 41 0.21 2.57 5.20
CA PHE A 41 0.97 1.56 4.47
C PHE A 41 0.85 0.18 5.14
N ALA A 42 0.87 0.10 6.47
CA ALA A 42 0.65 -1.15 7.19
C ALA A 42 -0.76 -1.70 6.98
N GLU A 43 -1.78 -0.84 6.89
CA GLU A 43 -3.15 -1.20 6.49
C GLU A 43 -3.20 -1.79 5.08
N LEU A 44 -2.55 -1.13 4.11
CA LEU A 44 -2.43 -1.65 2.75
C LEU A 44 -1.76 -3.03 2.72
N CYS A 45 -0.65 -3.21 3.43
CA CYS A 45 0.00 -4.52 3.55
C CYS A 45 -0.93 -5.59 4.15
N ARG A 46 -1.69 -5.24 5.21
CA ARG A 46 -2.67 -6.16 5.82
C ARG A 46 -3.78 -6.58 4.86
N LEU A 47 -4.24 -5.67 4.01
CA LEU A 47 -5.27 -5.94 3.00
C LEU A 47 -4.85 -7.09 2.04
N PHE A 48 -3.56 -7.14 1.72
CA PHE A 48 -2.95 -8.11 0.80
C PHE A 48 -2.27 -9.32 1.49
N ALA A 49 -2.24 -9.35 2.83
CA ALA A 49 -1.58 -10.41 3.60
C ALA A 49 -2.25 -11.78 3.38
N SER A 50 -3.57 -11.83 3.46
CA SER A 50 -4.34 -13.07 3.31
C SER A 50 -4.53 -13.47 1.83
N PRO A 51 -4.63 -14.77 1.51
CA PRO A 51 -4.90 -15.25 0.15
C PRO A 51 -6.15 -14.61 -0.43
N LEU A 52 -6.07 -14.04 -1.63
CA LEU A 52 -7.15 -13.30 -2.29
C LEU A 52 -8.08 -14.24 -3.07
N SER A 53 -9.40 -14.12 -2.87
CA SER A 53 -10.41 -14.91 -3.58
C SER A 53 -11.34 -14.04 -4.42
N ALA A 54 -11.72 -14.49 -5.62
CA ALA A 54 -12.66 -13.75 -6.46
C ALA A 54 -14.03 -13.60 -5.77
N GLY A 55 -14.69 -12.45 -5.95
CA GLY A 55 -15.97 -12.11 -5.32
C GLY A 55 -15.83 -11.61 -3.87
N GLU A 56 -14.63 -11.55 -3.32
CA GLU A 56 -14.39 -11.08 -1.96
C GLU A 56 -14.22 -9.55 -1.90
N ARG A 57 -14.75 -8.96 -0.83
CA ARG A 57 -14.48 -7.58 -0.44
C ARG A 57 -13.73 -7.56 0.90
N ARG A 58 -12.70 -6.72 0.97
CA ARG A 58 -11.92 -6.48 2.19
C ARG A 58 -11.84 -5.01 2.49
N ASP A 59 -11.94 -4.69 3.77
CA ASP A 59 -11.87 -3.32 4.25
C ASP A 59 -10.89 -3.27 5.44
N VAL A 60 -9.86 -2.42 5.35
CA VAL A 60 -8.84 -2.24 6.40
C VAL A 60 -8.53 -0.75 6.51
N GLY A 61 -8.99 -0.12 7.61
CA GLY A 61 -8.84 1.33 7.78
C GLY A 61 -9.55 2.10 6.66
N LEU A 62 -8.81 2.94 5.94
CA LEU A 62 -9.33 3.71 4.79
C LEU A 62 -9.27 2.94 3.46
N TRP A 63 -8.73 1.72 3.48
CA TRP A 63 -8.58 0.88 2.31
C TRP A 63 -9.76 -0.03 2.10
N HIS A 64 -10.22 -0.09 0.86
CA HIS A 64 -11.21 -1.07 0.43
C HIS A 64 -10.68 -1.79 -0.81
N LEU A 65 -10.74 -3.12 -0.82
CA LEU A 65 -10.38 -3.96 -1.96
C LEU A 65 -11.59 -4.79 -2.34
N HIS A 66 -12.01 -4.70 -3.59
CA HIS A 66 -13.07 -5.54 -4.15
C HIS A 66 -12.48 -6.39 -5.26
N LEU A 67 -12.45 -7.70 -5.06
CA LEU A 67 -11.93 -8.67 -6.01
C LEU A 67 -13.08 -9.14 -6.91
N GLN A 68 -12.94 -8.94 -8.21
CA GLN A 68 -13.88 -9.41 -9.23
C GLN A 68 -13.20 -10.46 -10.11
N GLU A 69 -13.97 -11.14 -10.96
CA GLU A 69 -13.39 -12.04 -11.96
C GLU A 69 -12.52 -11.25 -12.94
N GLY A 70 -11.20 -11.45 -12.87
CA GLY A 70 -10.21 -10.85 -13.79
C GLY A 70 -9.68 -9.47 -13.41
N ALA A 71 -10.27 -8.79 -12.42
CA ALA A 71 -9.82 -7.46 -11.98
C ALA A 71 -10.13 -7.22 -10.49
N ALA A 72 -9.53 -6.19 -9.91
CA ALA A 72 -9.85 -5.70 -8.59
C ALA A 72 -10.00 -4.19 -8.58
N GLY A 73 -10.99 -3.68 -7.86
CA GLY A 73 -11.01 -2.29 -7.46
C GLY A 73 -10.27 -2.10 -6.15
N LEU A 74 -9.37 -1.12 -6.09
CA LEU A 74 -8.71 -0.70 -4.86
C LEU A 74 -9.08 0.76 -4.58
N TRP A 75 -9.65 1.01 -3.42
CA TRP A 75 -10.02 2.34 -2.95
C TRP A 75 -9.17 2.78 -1.77
N TYR A 76 -8.87 4.08 -1.75
CA TYR A 76 -8.32 4.79 -0.60
C TYR A 76 -9.16 6.05 -0.37
N GLY A 77 -10.10 5.97 0.58
CA GLY A 77 -11.15 6.98 0.72
C GLY A 77 -11.94 7.17 -0.60
N PRO A 78 -12.05 8.40 -1.14
CA PRO A 78 -12.79 8.65 -2.38
C PRO A 78 -12.04 8.26 -3.66
N MET A 79 -10.74 7.97 -3.58
CA MET A 79 -9.94 7.59 -4.74
C MET A 79 -10.11 6.11 -5.06
N CYS A 80 -10.21 5.78 -6.35
CA CYS A 80 -10.36 4.40 -6.84
C CYS A 80 -9.35 4.15 -7.97
N VAL A 81 -8.74 2.96 -7.96
CA VAL A 81 -7.98 2.42 -9.08
C VAL A 81 -8.50 1.02 -9.41
N SER A 82 -8.64 0.73 -10.70
CA SER A 82 -8.89 -0.64 -11.17
C SER A 82 -7.56 -1.30 -11.52
N LEU A 83 -7.36 -2.52 -11.01
CA LEU A 83 -6.16 -3.32 -11.17
C LEU A 83 -6.51 -4.63 -11.89
N PRO A 84 -5.87 -4.94 -13.02
CA PRO A 84 -5.94 -6.27 -13.62
C PRO A 84 -5.47 -7.37 -12.66
N ALA A 85 -5.93 -8.60 -12.83
CA ALA A 85 -5.55 -9.72 -11.96
C ALA A 85 -4.02 -9.93 -11.85
N ASP A 86 -3.28 -9.79 -12.95
CA ASP A 86 -1.81 -9.87 -12.93
C ASP A 86 -1.19 -8.75 -12.07
N ASP A 87 -1.74 -7.54 -12.17
CA ASP A 87 -1.29 -6.40 -11.36
C ASP A 87 -1.61 -6.59 -9.88
N VAL A 88 -2.74 -7.21 -9.54
CA VAL A 88 -3.09 -7.57 -8.16
C VAL A 88 -2.08 -8.56 -7.60
N ARG A 89 -1.72 -9.59 -8.37
CA ARG A 89 -0.70 -10.58 -7.98
C ARG A 89 0.66 -9.91 -7.78
N ASP A 90 1.10 -9.10 -8.73
CA ASP A 90 2.41 -8.47 -8.70
C ASP A 90 2.50 -7.43 -7.57
N LEU A 91 1.43 -6.65 -7.35
CA LEU A 91 1.35 -5.69 -6.25
C LEU A 91 1.39 -6.41 -4.91
N ARG A 92 0.65 -7.51 -4.77
CA ARG A 92 0.70 -8.35 -3.57
C ARG A 92 2.12 -8.85 -3.30
N ALA A 93 2.78 -9.41 -4.32
CA ALA A 93 4.14 -9.91 -4.20
C ALA A 93 5.12 -8.81 -3.77
N LEU A 94 5.00 -7.61 -4.36
CA LEU A 94 5.79 -6.46 -3.98
C LEU A 94 5.56 -6.04 -2.52
N LEU A 95 4.29 -5.91 -2.10
CA LEU A 95 3.92 -5.48 -0.75
C LEU A 95 4.37 -6.48 0.32
N LEU A 96 4.25 -7.79 0.04
CA LEU A 96 4.72 -8.84 0.95
C LEU A 96 6.24 -8.93 1.05
N GLY A 97 6.96 -8.51 -0.01
CA GLY A 97 8.42 -8.43 -0.02
C GLY A 97 8.98 -7.22 0.75
N VAL A 98 8.15 -6.23 1.07
CA VAL A 98 8.57 -5.04 1.82
C VAL A 98 8.48 -5.30 3.31
N GLN A 99 9.62 -5.24 4.01
CA GLN A 99 9.62 -5.26 5.47
C GLN A 99 9.09 -3.93 6.02
N VAL A 100 7.89 -3.96 6.60
CA VAL A 100 7.32 -2.80 7.31
C VAL A 100 8.03 -2.67 8.65
N GLN A 101 8.78 -1.59 8.84
CA GLN A 101 9.34 -1.31 10.16
C GLN A 101 8.20 -0.91 11.12
N PRO A 102 8.12 -1.50 12.32
CA PRO A 102 7.12 -1.12 13.30
C PRO A 102 7.26 0.37 13.63
N VAL A 103 6.15 1.08 13.55
CA VAL A 103 6.06 2.48 13.97
C VAL A 103 6.11 2.46 15.49
N ALA A 104 7.08 3.18 16.08
CA ALA A 104 7.07 3.38 17.51
C ALA A 104 5.73 4.06 17.88
N PRO A 105 4.97 3.54 18.85
CA PRO A 105 3.70 4.15 19.23
C PRO A 105 3.95 5.62 19.58
N ARG A 106 3.15 6.53 19.01
CA ARG A 106 3.20 7.94 19.38
C ARG A 106 3.08 8.05 20.89
N PRO A 107 4.00 8.72 21.59
CA PRO A 107 3.84 8.94 23.00
C PRO A 107 2.53 9.70 23.26
N LEU A 108 1.73 9.18 24.20
CA LEU A 108 0.41 9.73 24.57
C LEU A 108 0.46 11.13 25.19
N TYR A 109 1.64 11.76 25.34
CA TYR A 109 1.81 13.05 26.00
C TYR A 109 1.70 14.28 25.07
N ALA A 110 1.31 14.12 23.81
CA ALA A 110 1.06 15.24 22.89
C ALA A 110 -0.42 15.67 22.82
N LEU A 111 -1.14 15.55 23.93
CA LEU A 111 -2.43 16.21 24.17
C LEU A 111 -2.21 17.26 25.25
N ASN A 112 -1.73 18.44 24.84
CA ASN A 112 -1.81 19.67 25.62
C ASN A 112 -2.31 20.79 24.70
#